data_AF-A0AAW6M8L3-F1
#
_entry.id   AF-A0AAW6M8L3-F1
#
_cell.length_a   1.000
_cell.length_b   1.000
_cell.length_c   1.000
_cell.angle_alpha   90.00
_cell.angle_beta   90.00
_cell.angle_gamma   90.00
#
_symmetry.space_group_name_H-M   'P 1'
#
loop_
_entity.id
_entity.type
_entity.pdbx_description
1 polymer ?
#
loop_
_entity_poly.entity_id
_entity_poly.type
_entity_poly.pdbx_seq_one_letter_code
_entity_poly.pdbx_strand_id
1 'polypeptide(L)'
;MPLHYSSNLSLIYYENYIVAQLRNPWDTTKILHTYVLVDKKQPLPQELPLGTLVRTALSKAVIYSSVHCSLLKDLGALNSIGGVCDLKYIKL
;
A
#
# COMPACT_ATOMS: atom_id res chain seq x y z
N MET A 1 -5.92 12.04 -3.93
CA MET A 1 -6.96 11.38 -4.74
C MET A 1 -8.08 10.92 -3.81
N PRO A 2 -9.35 11.27 -4.06
CA PRO A 2 -10.47 10.79 -3.27
C PRO A 2 -10.72 9.29 -3.53
N LEU A 3 -10.94 8.50 -2.47
CA LEU A 3 -11.16 7.05 -2.52
C LEU A 3 -12.63 6.68 -2.82
N HIS A 4 -13.29 7.41 -3.72
CA HIS A 4 -14.76 7.36 -3.90
C HIS A 4 -15.32 5.94 -4.18
N TYR A 5 -14.60 5.15 -4.97
CA TYR A 5 -14.99 3.78 -5.32
C TYR A 5 -14.31 2.69 -4.47
N SER A 6 -13.45 3.07 -3.53
CA SER A 6 -12.71 2.11 -2.69
C SER A 6 -13.48 1.81 -1.40
N SER A 7 -14.71 1.34 -1.53
CA SER A 7 -15.64 1.13 -0.40
C SER A 7 -15.19 0.09 0.63
N ASN A 8 -14.28 -0.81 0.25
CA ASN A 8 -13.70 -1.82 1.13
C ASN A 8 -12.40 -1.36 1.82
N LEU A 9 -11.86 -0.19 1.48
CA LEU A 9 -10.63 0.34 2.05
C LEU A 9 -10.96 1.50 3.00
N SER A 10 -10.55 1.38 4.25
CA SER A 10 -10.61 2.46 5.24
C SER A 10 -9.21 2.91 5.62
N LEU A 11 -8.98 4.23 5.65
CA LEU A 11 -7.74 4.84 6.12
C LEU A 11 -8.01 5.66 7.37
N ILE A 12 -7.39 5.27 8.48
CA ILE A 12 -7.49 5.95 9.78
C ILE A 12 -6.15 6.64 10.05
N TYR A 13 -6.18 7.96 10.16
CA TYR A 13 -4.98 8.77 10.35
C TYR A 13 -4.73 9.01 11.84
N TYR A 14 -3.56 8.57 12.31
CA TYR A 14 -3.02 8.93 13.63
C TYR A 14 -1.89 9.93 13.45
N GLU A 15 -1.37 10.47 14.55
CA GLU A 15 -0.29 11.46 14.54
C GLU A 15 0.96 10.94 13.82
N ASN A 16 1.37 9.70 14.10
CA ASN A 16 2.66 9.14 13.66
C ASN A 16 2.52 7.98 12.66
N TYR A 17 1.30 7.54 12.36
CA TYR A 17 1.05 6.41 11.47
C TYR A 17 -0.37 6.44 10.89
N ILE A 18 -0.60 5.63 9.86
CA ILE A 18 -1.92 5.44 9.23
C ILE A 18 -2.27 3.97 9.33
N VAL A 19 -3.50 3.65 9.72
CA VAL A 19 -4.02 2.29 9.67
C VAL A 19 -4.90 2.14 8.45
N ALA A 20 -4.51 1.24 7.55
CA ALA A 20 -5.29 0.86 6.38
C ALA A 20 -5.98 -0.48 6.64
N GLN A 21 -7.30 -0.48 6.73
CA GLN A 21 -8.10 -1.69 6.93
C GLN A 21 -8.80 -2.08 5.65
N LEU A 22 -8.67 -3.36 5.29
CA LEU A 22 -9.36 -3.96 4.15
C LEU A 22 -10.53 -4.78 4.68
N ARG A 23 -11.75 -4.36 4.38
CA ARG A 23 -12.96 -5.13 4.67
C ARG A 23 -12.96 -6.42 3.84
N ASN A 24 -13.39 -7.52 4.46
CA ASN A 24 -13.52 -8.78 3.77
C ASN A 24 -14.68 -8.72 2.77
N PRO A 25 -14.42 -8.91 1.45
CA PRO A 25 -15.47 -8.81 0.43
C PRO A 25 -16.43 -10.01 0.43
N TRP A 26 -16.03 -11.14 1.04
CA TRP A 26 -16.85 -12.34 1.16
C TRP A 26 -17.65 -12.40 2.47
N ASP A 27 -17.14 -11.76 3.53
CA ASP A 27 -17.83 -11.57 4.82
C ASP A 27 -17.68 -10.13 5.28
N THR A 28 -18.65 -9.28 4.93
CA THR A 28 -18.55 -7.83 5.13
C THR A 28 -18.52 -7.40 6.60
N THR A 29 -18.76 -8.32 7.54
CA THR A 29 -18.69 -8.07 8.98
C THR A 29 -17.26 -8.18 9.53
N LYS A 30 -16.33 -8.73 8.74
CA LYS A 30 -14.95 -8.99 9.13
C LYS A 30 -13.96 -8.10 8.39
N ILE A 31 -12.83 -7.86 9.05
CA ILE A 31 -11.65 -7.29 8.42
C ILE A 31 -10.85 -8.44 7.80
N LEU A 32 -10.52 -8.31 6.51
CA LEU A 32 -9.65 -9.25 5.80
C LEU A 32 -8.20 -9.05 6.23
N HIS A 33 -7.76 -7.79 6.27
CA HIS A 33 -6.38 -7.47 6.64
C HIS A 33 -6.24 -6.04 7.18
N THR A 34 -5.26 -5.85 8.05
CA THR A 34 -4.86 -4.54 8.59
C THR A 34 -3.41 -4.26 8.25
N TYR A 35 -3.15 -3.12 7.60
CA TYR A 35 -1.81 -2.60 7.37
C TYR A 35 -1.57 -1.37 8.24
N VAL A 36 -0.38 -1.31 8.84
CA VAL A 36 0.06 -0.18 9.66
C VAL A 36 1.16 0.54 8.89
N LEU A 37 0.82 1.71 8.33
CA LEU A 37 1.70 2.49 7.48
C LEU A 37 2.47 3.50 8.34
N VAL A 38 3.79 3.35 8.42
CA VAL A 38 4.66 4.25 9.19
C VAL A 38 5.72 4.81 8.25
N ASP A 39 5.96 6.13 8.29
CA ASP A 39 7.02 6.73 7.48
C ASP A 39 8.37 6.10 7.83
N LYS A 40 9.14 5.72 6.81
CA LYS A 40 10.49 5.16 6.97
C LYS A 40 11.49 6.14 7.59
N LYS A 41 11.24 7.45 7.47
CA LYS A 41 12.05 8.52 8.06
C LYS A 41 11.75 8.76 9.54
N GLN A 42 10.59 8.31 10.01
CA GLN A 42 10.19 8.45 11.41
C GLN A 42 10.58 7.20 12.21
N PRO A 43 10.87 7.35 13.52
CA PRO A 43 11.04 6.21 14.40
C PRO A 43 9.74 5.39 14.46
N LEU A 44 9.86 4.08 14.74
CA LEU A 44 8.66 3.29 15.02
C LEU A 44 8.05 3.75 16.35
N PRO A 45 6.74 4.02 16.41
CA PRO A 45 6.02 4.18 17.66
C PRO A 45 6.21 2.96 18.56
N GLN A 46 6.28 3.18 19.88
CA GLN A 46 6.50 2.12 20.85
C GLN A 46 5.35 1.11 20.90
N GLU A 47 4.13 1.58 20.67
CA GLU A 47 2.93 0.76 20.59
C GLU A 47 2.28 0.92 19.22
N LEU A 48 2.14 -0.20 18.51
CA LEU A 48 1.46 -0.28 17.22
C LEU A 48 0.32 -1.29 17.30
N PRO A 49 -0.81 -1.02 16.62
CA PRO A 49 -1.89 -2.00 16.54
C PRO A 49 -1.45 -3.26 15.78
N LEU A 50 -2.14 -4.37 16.02
CA LEU A 50 -1.85 -5.63 15.34
C LEU A 50 -2.17 -5.52 13.84
N GLY A 51 -1.19 -5.88 13.01
CA GLY A 51 -1.30 -5.82 11.55
C GLY A 51 0.06 -5.95 10.89
N THR A 52 0.08 -5.87 9.56
CA THR A 52 1.33 -5.85 8.80
C THR A 52 1.90 -4.44 8.79
N LEU A 53 3.06 -4.26 9.41
CA LEU A 53 3.82 -3.02 9.33
C LEU A 53 4.35 -2.80 7.92
N VAL A 54 4.06 -1.63 7.35
CA VAL A 54 4.56 -1.20 6.04
C VAL A 54 5.29 0.14 6.21
N ARG A 55 6.57 0.16 5.84
CA ARG A 55 7.39 1.38 5.92
C ARG A 55 7.26 2.19 4.63
N THR A 56 6.58 3.34 4.71
CA THR A 56 6.27 4.17 3.54
C THR A 56 7.22 5.37 3.41
N ALA A 57 7.49 5.90 2.22
CA ALA A 57 7.20 5.30 0.92
C ALA A 57 8.04 4.03 0.69
N LEU A 58 7.51 3.05 -0.06
CA LEU A 58 8.27 1.86 -0.43
C LEU A 58 9.48 2.23 -1.31
N SER A 59 10.59 1.52 -1.16
CA SER A 59 11.82 1.75 -1.96
C SER A 59 12.15 0.62 -2.92
N LYS A 60 11.67 -0.60 -2.65
CA LYS A 60 11.87 -1.78 -3.51
C LYS A 60 10.61 -2.63 -3.46
N ALA A 61 9.85 -2.64 -4.54
CA ALA A 61 8.66 -3.47 -4.72
C ALA A 61 8.76 -4.28 -6.02
N VAL A 62 8.24 -5.50 -6.01
CA VAL A 62 8.05 -6.30 -7.23
C VAL A 62 6.63 -6.05 -7.72
N ILE A 63 6.50 -5.61 -8.97
CA ILE A 63 5.21 -5.21 -9.55
C ILE A 63 4.79 -6.22 -10.60
N TYR A 64 3.55 -6.70 -10.49
CA TYR A 64 3.10 -7.84 -11.29
C TYR A 64 2.59 -7.45 -12.70
N SER A 65 2.10 -6.22 -12.90
CA SER A 65 1.46 -5.82 -14.16
C SER A 65 1.97 -4.47 -14.68
N SER A 66 1.94 -4.29 -16.01
CA SER A 66 2.24 -3.02 -16.68
C SER A 66 1.32 -1.89 -16.25
N VAL A 67 0.04 -2.19 -15.96
CA VAL A 67 -0.93 -1.21 -15.46
C VAL A 67 -0.47 -0.64 -14.11
N HIS A 68 -0.01 -1.49 -13.19
CA HIS A 68 0.53 -1.01 -11.91
C HIS A 68 1.85 -0.23 -12.09
N CYS A 69 2.68 -0.61 -13.06
CA CYS A 69 3.89 0.14 -13.40
C CYS A 69 3.56 1.55 -13.94
N SER A 70 2.56 1.67 -14.82
CA SER A 70 2.10 2.96 -15.35
C SER A 70 1.53 3.85 -14.25
N LEU A 71 0.74 3.29 -13.34
CA LEU A 71 0.25 4.04 -12.18
C LEU A 71 1.40 4.57 -11.32
N LEU A 72 2.43 3.75 -11.06
CA LEU A 72 3.61 4.19 -10.33
C LEU A 72 4.39 5.28 -11.07
N LYS A 73 4.39 5.27 -12.42
CA LYS A 73 4.93 6.36 -13.26
C LYS A 73 4.18 7.65 -13.06
N ASP A 74 2.86 7.61 -13.11
CA ASP A 74 2.02 8.79 -12.92
C ASP A 74 2.14 9.36 -11.50
N LEU A 75 2.40 8.50 -10.50
CA LEU A 75 2.67 8.89 -9.12
C LEU A 75 4.13 9.30 -8.85
N GLY A 76 5.01 9.35 -9.87
CA GLY A 76 6.42 9.70 -9.72
C GLY A 76 7.27 8.70 -8.94
N ALA A 77 6.79 7.45 -8.81
CA ALA A 77 7.34 6.41 -7.96
C ALA A 77 8.01 5.26 -8.74
N LEU A 78 8.37 5.44 -10.02
CA LEU A 78 9.05 4.40 -10.81
C LEU A 78 10.33 3.86 -10.15
N ASN A 79 11.09 4.72 -9.48
CA ASN A 79 12.34 4.33 -8.81
C ASN A 79 12.13 3.36 -7.64
N SER A 80 10.87 3.14 -7.21
CA SER A 80 10.53 2.15 -6.18
C SER A 80 10.35 0.73 -6.75
N ILE A 81 10.34 0.56 -8.08
CA ILE A 81 10.21 -0.74 -8.74
C ILE A 81 11.57 -1.44 -8.70
N GLY A 82 11.68 -2.46 -7.85
CA GLY A 82 12.87 -3.31 -7.75
C GLY A 82 12.85 -4.51 -8.71
N GLY A 83 11.70 -4.79 -9.32
CA GLY A 83 11.52 -5.85 -10.30
C GLY A 83 10.10 -5.88 -10.84
N VAL A 84 9.91 -6.53 -11.98
CA VAL A 84 8.59 -6.74 -12.59
C VAL A 84 8.40 -8.20 -12.97
N CYS A 85 7.20 -8.73 -12.76
CA CYS A 85 6.84 -10.04 -13.27
C CYS A 85 6.55 -9.94 -14.77
N ASP A 86 6.80 -11.03 -15.52
CA ASP A 86 6.48 -11.09 -16.94
C ASP A 86 7.05 -9.93 -17.78
N LEU A 87 8.30 -9.52 -17.51
CA LEU A 87 9.00 -8.41 -18.16
C LEU A 87 8.82 -8.37 -19.70
N LYS A 88 8.76 -9.55 -20.34
CA LYS A 88 8.51 -9.72 -21.78
C LYS A 88 7.23 -9.06 -22.31
N TYR A 89 6.25 -8.78 -21.45
CA TYR A 89 4.97 -8.16 -21.82
C TYR A 89 4.82 -6.70 -21.34
N ILE A 90 5.85 -6.14 -20.70
CA ILE A 90 5.80 -4.78 -20.15
C ILE A 90 6.69 -3.86 -21.00
N LYS A 91 6.06 -2.89 -21.68
CA LYS A 91 6.75 -1.73 -22.26
C LYS A 91 6.69 -0.59 -21.23
N LEU A 92 7.85 -0.20 -20.67
CA LEU A 92 8.00 0.88 -19.68
C LEU A 92 8.28 2.23 -20.34
#